data_AF-A0A3D6C3G6-F1
#
_entry.id   AF-A0A3D6C3G6-F1
#
_cell.length_a   1.000
_cell.length_b   1.000
_cell.length_c   1.000
_cell.angle_alpha   90.00
_cell.angle_beta   90.00
_cell.angle_gamma   90.00
#
_symmetry.space_group_name_H-M   'P 1'
#
loop_
_entity.id
_entity.type
_entity.pdbx_description
1 polymer ?
#
loop_
_entity_poly.entity_id
_entity_poly.type
_entity_poly.pdbx_seq_one_letter_code
_entity_poly.pdbx_strand_id
1 'polypeptide(L)'
;SHPMESSKGWKLGEVVHYMVQNFSTAYTTTFAVFMNKDKWNALSPEHQKIILEINAEYATKHGEAWDDADKKGLAFFKEKGGKVIIQSDAESKKWADKAAVVVDDYVKSVSAKGIDGQAVVDVIKSSM
;
A
#
# COMPACT_ATOMS: atom_id res chain seq x y z
N SER A 1 -11.82 -1.38 3.97
CA SER A 1 -10.65 -2.00 4.63
C SER A 1 -9.67 -0.88 4.98
N HIS A 2 -8.81 -1.07 5.99
CA HIS A 2 -7.79 -0.10 6.39
C HIS A 2 -6.51 -0.85 6.82
N PRO A 3 -5.31 -0.25 6.68
CA PRO A 3 -4.07 -0.82 7.20
C PRO A 3 -4.07 -0.82 8.73
N MET A 4 -3.26 -1.69 9.35
CA MET A 4 -3.30 -1.89 10.80
C MET A 4 -2.79 -0.70 11.60
N GLU A 5 -1.88 0.09 11.06
CA GLU A 5 -1.34 1.30 11.68
C GLU A 5 -2.46 2.23 12.18
N SER A 6 -3.55 2.31 11.42
CA SER A 6 -4.72 3.14 11.74
C SER A 6 -5.43 2.71 13.02
N SER A 7 -5.31 1.44 13.41
CA SER A 7 -5.88 0.93 14.66
C SER A 7 -5.35 1.71 15.87
N LYS A 8 -4.06 2.06 15.85
CA LYS A 8 -3.42 2.87 16.89
C LYS A 8 -3.44 4.37 16.54
N GLY A 9 -3.07 4.73 15.32
CA GLY A 9 -2.95 6.13 14.89
C GLY A 9 -4.26 6.92 15.00
N TRP A 10 -5.38 6.27 14.72
CA TRP A 10 -6.72 6.87 14.74
C TRP A 10 -7.64 6.24 15.78
N LYS A 11 -7.09 5.43 16.69
CA LYS A 11 -7.84 4.68 17.73
C LYS A 11 -8.94 3.76 17.19
N LEU A 12 -8.86 3.33 15.92
CA LEU A 12 -9.87 2.42 15.37
C LEU A 12 -9.93 1.09 16.13
N GLY A 13 -8.83 0.69 16.78
CA GLY A 13 -8.80 -0.51 17.61
C GLY A 13 -9.69 -0.45 18.86
N GLU A 14 -10.19 0.72 19.26
CA GLU A 14 -11.12 0.86 20.38
C GLU A 14 -12.57 0.55 19.97
N VAL A 15 -12.89 0.67 18.69
CA VAL A 15 -14.27 0.59 18.15
C VAL A 15 -14.47 -0.53 17.14
N VAL A 16 -13.40 -1.06 16.57
CA VAL A 16 -13.43 -2.25 15.69
C VAL A 16 -13.09 -3.49 16.51
N HIS A 17 -13.88 -4.55 16.37
CA HIS A 17 -13.72 -5.77 17.16
C HIS A 17 -13.25 -6.99 16.37
N TYR A 18 -13.35 -6.94 15.04
CA TYR A 18 -13.01 -8.05 14.15
C TYR A 18 -12.18 -7.55 12.97
N MET A 19 -11.10 -8.25 12.67
CA MET A 19 -10.28 -8.04 11.49
C MET A 19 -10.14 -9.35 10.74
N VAL A 20 -10.48 -9.35 9.45
CA VAL A 20 -10.22 -10.47 8.55
C VAL A 20 -8.89 -10.22 7.86
N GLN A 21 -7.93 -11.10 8.09
CA GLN A 21 -6.64 -11.06 7.43
C GLN A 21 -6.78 -11.61 6.01
N ASN A 22 -7.07 -10.71 5.09
CA ASN A 22 -7.37 -11.00 3.69
C ASN A 22 -6.23 -10.55 2.78
N PHE A 23 -5.24 -11.41 2.58
CA PHE A 23 -4.08 -11.10 1.75
C PHE A 23 -4.35 -11.21 0.26
N SER A 24 -5.27 -12.09 -0.16
CA SER A 24 -5.52 -12.36 -1.59
C SER A 24 -6.25 -11.24 -2.31
N THR A 25 -6.99 -10.40 -1.59
CA THR A 25 -7.58 -9.17 -2.14
C THR A 25 -7.23 -7.95 -1.29
N ALA A 26 -6.15 -8.03 -0.51
CA ALA A 26 -5.58 -6.84 0.11
C ALA A 26 -5.23 -5.83 -0.99
N TYR A 27 -5.27 -4.56 -0.61
CA TYR A 27 -4.83 -3.48 -1.46
C TYR A 27 -3.86 -2.61 -0.67
N THR A 28 -2.99 -1.92 -1.39
CA THR A 28 -2.19 -0.82 -0.84
C THR A 28 -2.49 0.44 -1.63
N THR A 29 -2.08 1.59 -1.10
CA THR A 29 -2.16 2.88 -1.80
C THR A 29 -0.77 3.45 -1.93
N THR A 30 -0.40 3.84 -3.14
CA THR A 30 0.88 4.50 -3.40
C THR A 30 0.85 5.93 -2.87
N PHE A 31 1.83 6.28 -2.06
CA PHE A 31 2.12 7.65 -1.67
C PHE A 31 3.35 8.14 -2.40
N ALA A 32 3.38 9.43 -2.72
CA ALA A 32 4.51 10.07 -3.37
C ALA A 32 4.82 11.39 -2.69
N VAL A 33 6.11 11.67 -2.52
CA VAL A 33 6.60 12.95 -2.02
C VAL A 33 7.04 13.77 -3.23
N PHE A 34 6.45 14.95 -3.40
CA PHE A 34 6.71 15.82 -4.55
C PHE A 34 7.43 17.09 -4.13
N MET A 35 8.34 17.57 -4.98
CA MET A 35 8.95 18.89 -4.86
C MET A 35 8.45 19.82 -5.96
N ASN A 36 8.15 21.07 -5.60
CA ASN A 36 7.83 22.10 -6.59
C ASN A 36 9.02 22.32 -7.54
N LYS A 37 8.75 22.35 -8.84
CA LYS A 37 9.77 22.41 -9.89
C LYS A 37 10.61 23.69 -9.87
N ASP A 38 9.99 24.84 -9.61
CA ASP A 38 10.72 26.11 -9.57
C ASP A 38 11.64 26.19 -8.35
N LYS A 39 11.20 25.63 -7.21
CA LYS A 39 12.05 25.49 -6.03
C LYS A 39 13.19 24.53 -6.28
N TRP A 40 12.96 23.40 -6.93
CA TRP A 40 14.03 22.48 -7.33
C TRP A 40 15.08 23.16 -8.20
N ASN A 41 14.66 23.92 -9.21
CA ASN A 41 15.55 24.63 -10.13
C ASN A 41 16.33 25.77 -9.47
N ALA A 42 15.84 26.32 -8.36
CA ALA A 42 16.51 27.37 -7.61
C ALA A 42 17.61 26.84 -6.67
N LEU A 43 17.70 25.53 -6.47
CA LEU A 43 18.74 24.91 -5.64
C LEU A 43 20.08 24.82 -6.37
N SER A 44 21.17 24.86 -5.61
CA SER A 44 22.50 24.56 -6.16
C SER A 44 22.57 23.09 -6.62
N PRO A 45 23.45 22.76 -7.58
CA PRO A 45 23.67 21.37 -8.00
C PRO A 45 24.05 20.43 -6.83
N GLU A 46 24.78 20.96 -5.84
CA GLU A 46 25.14 20.22 -4.63
C GLU A 46 23.91 19.87 -3.78
N HIS A 47 23.00 20.81 -3.54
CA HIS A 47 21.77 20.55 -2.79
C HIS A 47 20.83 19.61 -3.54
N GLN A 48 20.73 19.74 -4.86
CA GLN A 48 19.97 18.79 -5.69
C GLN A 48 20.51 17.36 -5.53
N LYS A 49 21.83 17.19 -5.59
CA LYS A 49 22.47 15.89 -5.40
C LYS A 49 22.16 15.30 -4.02
N ILE A 50 22.29 16.08 -2.96
CA ILE A 50 21.99 15.65 -1.58
C ILE A 50 20.53 15.18 -1.46
N ILE A 51 19.58 15.92 -2.03
CA ILE A 51 18.17 15.53 -1.99
C ILE A 51 17.93 14.20 -2.74
N LEU A 52 18.60 13.98 -3.88
CA LEU A 52 18.48 12.70 -4.59
C LEU A 52 19.05 11.52 -3.77
N GLU A 53 20.16 11.74 -3.08
CA GLU A 53 20.74 10.74 -2.17
C GLU A 53 19.78 10.43 -1.01
N ILE A 54 19.19 11.47 -0.39
CA ILE A 54 18.16 11.31 0.65
C ILE A 54 16.95 10.55 0.09
N ASN A 55 16.46 10.89 -1.10
CA ASN A 55 15.31 10.21 -1.70
C ASN A 55 15.58 8.71 -1.90
N ALA A 56 16.76 8.35 -2.39
CA ALA A 56 17.15 6.96 -2.58
C ALA A 56 17.23 6.19 -1.24
N GLU A 57 17.82 6.80 -0.21
CA GLU A 57 17.90 6.21 1.13
C GLU A 57 16.53 6.04 1.77
N TYR A 58 15.68 7.05 1.67
CA TYR A 58 14.40 7.07 2.36
C TYR A 58 13.30 6.29 1.64
N ALA A 59 13.44 5.96 0.35
CA ALA A 59 12.43 5.18 -0.38
C ALA A 59 12.12 3.86 0.36
N THR A 60 13.15 3.12 0.77
CA THR A 60 12.98 1.88 1.54
C THR A 60 12.52 2.14 2.97
N LYS A 61 13.11 3.14 3.65
CA LYS A 61 12.81 3.46 5.05
C LYS A 61 11.34 3.84 5.28
N HIS A 62 10.68 4.46 4.30
CA HIS A 62 9.25 4.73 4.40
C HIS A 62 8.42 3.44 4.46
N GLY A 63 8.76 2.44 3.66
CA GLY A 63 8.11 1.12 3.70
C GLY A 63 8.31 0.44 5.05
N GLU A 64 9.56 0.39 5.53
CA GLU A 64 9.90 -0.19 6.83
C GLU A 64 9.18 0.50 8.00
N ALA A 65 9.09 1.83 7.97
CA ALA A 65 8.36 2.60 8.97
C ALA A 65 6.86 2.27 8.96
N TRP A 66 6.29 1.99 7.79
CA TRP A 66 4.89 1.57 7.64
C TRP A 66 4.64 0.17 8.16
N ASP A 67 5.52 -0.79 7.85
CA ASP A 67 5.44 -2.15 8.40
C ASP A 67 5.54 -2.13 9.93
N ASP A 68 6.42 -1.30 10.49
CA ASP A 68 6.55 -1.15 11.94
C ASP A 68 5.33 -0.47 12.58
N ALA A 69 4.69 0.47 11.88
CA ALA A 69 3.44 1.08 12.33
C ALA A 69 2.29 0.05 12.30
N ASP A 70 2.22 -0.79 11.27
CA ASP A 70 1.25 -1.88 11.17
C ASP A 70 1.41 -2.90 12.30
N LYS A 71 2.65 -3.30 12.64
CA LYS A 71 2.94 -4.18 13.79
C LYS A 71 2.42 -3.57 15.10
N LYS A 72 2.69 -2.28 15.33
CA LYS A 72 2.22 -1.55 16.53
C LYS A 72 0.69 -1.41 16.55
N GLY A 73 0.08 -1.17 15.39
CA GLY A 73 -1.36 -1.10 15.21
C GLY A 73 -2.06 -2.42 15.52
N LEU A 74 -1.52 -3.53 15.01
CA LEU A 74 -2.01 -4.88 15.30
C LEU A 74 -1.88 -5.24 16.78
N ALA A 75 -0.75 -4.90 17.42
CA ALA A 75 -0.57 -5.11 18.85
C ALA A 75 -1.63 -4.34 19.67
N PHE A 76 -1.85 -3.07 19.34
CA PHE A 76 -2.88 -2.25 19.99
C PHE A 76 -4.30 -2.79 19.77
N PHE A 77 -4.64 -3.21 18.55
CA PHE A 77 -5.94 -3.84 18.25
C PHE A 77 -6.18 -5.08 19.12
N LYS A 78 -5.18 -5.95 19.27
CA LYS A 78 -5.26 -7.13 20.13
C LYS A 78 -5.39 -6.76 21.61
N GLU A 79 -4.64 -5.75 22.08
CA GLU A 79 -4.73 -5.23 23.45
C GLU A 79 -6.16 -4.77 23.79
N LYS A 80 -6.88 -4.18 22.83
CA LYS A 80 -8.29 -3.78 22.99
C LYS A 80 -9.30 -4.92 22.83
N GLY A 81 -8.84 -6.17 22.75
CA GLY A 81 -9.69 -7.35 22.63
C GLY A 81 -10.14 -7.68 21.20
N GLY A 82 -9.53 -7.05 20.20
CA GLY A 82 -9.81 -7.31 18.80
C GLY A 82 -9.48 -8.74 18.37
N LYS A 83 -10.38 -9.35 17.59
CA LYS A 83 -10.25 -10.72 17.08
C LYS A 83 -9.74 -10.73 15.65
N VAL A 84 -8.65 -11.46 15.42
CA VAL A 84 -8.08 -11.67 14.08
C VAL A 84 -8.63 -12.98 13.52
N ILE A 85 -9.26 -12.89 12.35
CA ILE A 85 -9.79 -14.03 11.59
C ILE A 85 -8.87 -14.24 10.40
N ILE A 86 -8.21 -15.39 10.35
CA ILE A 86 -7.33 -15.78 9.24
C ILE A 86 -8.18 -16.51 8.21
N GLN A 87 -8.09 -16.10 6.94
CA GLN A 87 -8.77 -16.81 5.85
C GLN A 87 -8.09 -18.15 5.56
N SER A 88 -8.87 -19.19 5.32
CA SER A 88 -8.35 -20.42 4.72
C SER A 88 -8.02 -20.21 3.25
N ASP A 89 -7.17 -21.05 2.68
CA ASP A 89 -6.81 -20.97 1.24
C ASP A 89 -8.05 -21.05 0.34
N ALA A 90 -9.01 -21.90 0.68
CA ALA A 90 -10.25 -22.04 -0.06
C ALA A 90 -11.09 -20.75 -0.03
N GLU A 91 -11.17 -20.08 1.12
CA GLU A 91 -11.92 -18.83 1.25
C GLU A 91 -11.20 -17.66 0.58
N SER A 92 -9.88 -17.58 0.78
CA SER A 92 -8.98 -16.64 0.12
C SER A 92 -9.09 -16.74 -1.41
N LYS A 93 -9.10 -17.95 -1.97
CA LYS A 93 -9.29 -18.17 -3.41
C LYS A 93 -10.64 -17.66 -3.92
N LYS A 94 -11.74 -17.92 -3.21
CA LYS A 94 -13.06 -17.41 -3.61
C LYS A 94 -13.07 -15.90 -3.70
N TRP A 95 -12.41 -15.21 -2.77
CA TRP A 95 -12.34 -13.75 -2.77
C TRP A 95 -11.50 -13.25 -3.94
N ALA A 96 -10.33 -13.85 -4.19
CA ALA A 96 -9.49 -13.54 -5.36
C ALA A 96 -10.26 -13.69 -6.68
N ASP A 97 -10.94 -14.82 -6.87
CA ASP A 97 -11.70 -15.11 -8.09
C ASP A 97 -12.83 -14.09 -8.30
N LYS A 98 -13.47 -13.61 -7.23
CA LYS A 98 -14.51 -12.56 -7.30
C LYS A 98 -13.93 -11.17 -7.57
N ALA A 99 -12.74 -10.88 -7.08
CA ALA A 99 -12.07 -9.58 -7.27
C ALA A 99 -11.39 -9.45 -8.64
N ALA A 100 -11.17 -10.55 -9.36
CA ALA A 100 -10.47 -10.56 -10.66
C ALA A 100 -11.01 -9.54 -11.68
N VAL A 101 -12.33 -9.30 -11.67
CA VAL A 101 -12.99 -8.32 -12.55
C VAL A 101 -12.43 -6.91 -12.40
N VAL A 102 -11.93 -6.53 -11.22
CA VAL A 102 -11.34 -5.21 -10.97
C VAL A 102 -10.05 -5.03 -11.77
N VAL A 103 -9.25 -6.10 -11.90
CA VAL A 103 -8.03 -6.09 -12.71
C VAL A 103 -8.38 -6.01 -14.20
N ASP A 104 -9.38 -6.78 -14.65
CA ASP A 104 -9.84 -6.76 -16.04
C ASP A 104 -10.36 -5.36 -16.43
N ASP A 105 -11.13 -4.73 -15.56
CA ASP A 105 -11.66 -3.38 -15.80
C ASP A 105 -10.55 -2.32 -15.76
N TYR A 106 -9.53 -2.49 -14.92
CA TYR A 106 -8.33 -1.67 -14.97
C TYR A 106 -7.61 -1.79 -16.31
N VAL A 107 -7.36 -3.01 -16.80
CA VAL A 107 -6.72 -3.26 -18.11
C VAL A 107 -7.51 -2.57 -19.22
N LYS A 108 -8.84 -2.70 -19.26
CA LYS A 108 -9.69 -2.00 -20.24
C LYS A 108 -9.56 -0.49 -20.14
N SER A 109 -9.62 0.06 -18.92
CA SER A 109 -9.56 1.51 -18.68
C SER A 109 -8.23 2.14 -19.10
N VAL A 110 -7.12 1.41 -18.91
CA VAL A 110 -5.78 1.83 -19.33
C VAL A 110 -5.62 1.69 -20.85
N SER A 111 -6.12 0.59 -21.41
CA SER A 111 -6.11 0.34 -22.87
C SER A 111 -6.89 1.40 -23.65
N ALA A 112 -8.02 1.87 -23.11
CA ALA A 112 -8.80 2.96 -23.69
C ALA A 112 -8.02 4.30 -23.77
N LYS A 113 -6.93 4.44 -23.02
CA LYS A 113 -6.02 5.61 -23.06
C LYS A 113 -4.84 5.41 -24.01
N GLY A 114 -4.81 4.32 -24.78
CA GLY A 114 -3.74 4.00 -25.72
C GLY A 114 -2.47 3.42 -25.07
N ILE A 115 -2.57 2.94 -23.82
CA ILE A 115 -1.49 2.29 -23.08
C ILE A 115 -1.78 0.79 -23.05
N ASP A 116 -0.77 -0.07 -23.22
CA ASP A 116 -0.95 -1.51 -23.05
C ASP A 116 -1.24 -1.84 -21.57
N GLY A 117 -2.53 -1.93 -21.22
CA GLY A 117 -2.97 -2.18 -19.86
C GLY A 117 -2.57 -3.57 -19.35
N GLN A 118 -2.48 -4.57 -20.24
CA GLN A 118 -2.09 -5.91 -19.86
C GLN A 118 -0.61 -5.95 -19.47
N ALA A 119 0.24 -5.33 -20.30
CA ALA A 119 1.67 -5.21 -19.99
C ALA A 119 1.91 -4.47 -18.65
N VAL A 120 1.14 -3.42 -18.33
CA VAL A 120 1.23 -2.74 -17.03
C VAL A 120 0.93 -3.68 -15.87
N VAL A 121 -0.15 -4.46 -15.95
CA VAL A 121 -0.52 -5.42 -14.90
C VAL A 121 0.52 -6.53 -14.75
N ASP A 122 1.06 -7.03 -15.86
CA ASP A 122 2.05 -8.11 -15.84
C ASP A 122 3.37 -7.65 -15.23
N VAL A 123 3.83 -6.44 -15.56
CA VAL A 123 5.01 -5.82 -14.91
C VAL A 123 4.81 -5.72 -13.40
N ILE A 124 3.65 -5.20 -12.96
CA ILE A 124 3.32 -5.08 -11.54
C ILE A 124 3.38 -6.44 -10.84
N LYS A 125 2.77 -7.48 -11.41
CA LYS A 125 2.78 -8.83 -10.83
C LYS A 125 4.17 -9.45 -10.78
N SER A 126 5.01 -9.19 -11.77
CA SER A 126 6.38 -9.72 -11.81
C SER A 126 7.39 -8.98 -10.92
N SER A 127 7.03 -7.78 -10.46
CA SER A 127 7.87 -6.94 -9.58
C SER A 127 7.59 -7.15 -8.09
N MET A 128 6.62 -8.00 -7.76
CA MET A 128 6.29 -8.43 -6.39
C MET A 128 7.00 -9.73 -6.05
#